data_AF-A0A926YHS0-F1
#
_entry.id   AF-A0A926YHS0-F1
#
_cell.length_a   1.000
_cell.length_b   1.000
_cell.length_c   1.000
_cell.angle_alpha   90.00
_cell.angle_beta   90.00
_cell.angle_gamma   90.00
#
_symmetry.space_group_name_H-M   'P 1'
#
loop_
_entity.id
_entity.type
_entity.pdbx_description
1 polymer ?
#
loop_
_entity_poly.entity_id
_entity_poly.type
_entity_poly.pdbx_seq_one_letter_code
_entity_poly.pdbx_strand_id
1 'polypeptide(L)'
;MSTVVSRLLNASALTGLLAASVFVPPVVAGQVGDKTFFDRVPRLVRTATDNLQTYIAGATYEFTLSVPADAGAPLEAVTIAPDAATEFDVSRSVAYVNGSRSATLASVGGPQSTNSNAATIVFDPPIQPGQTVTISLKAQRNPDREGTRLFGITAYPAGENGVGQFLGFGRLTFYSNAQ
;
A
#
# COMPACT_ATOMS: atom_id res chain seq x y z
N MET A 1 6.41 18.71 -92.20
CA MET A 1 6.55 17.23 -92.23
C MET A 1 6.65 16.77 -90.78
N SER A 2 5.93 15.70 -90.36
CA SER A 2 6.06 14.97 -89.06
C SER A 2 5.84 15.77 -87.74
N THR A 3 4.93 15.41 -86.82
CA THR A 3 4.95 14.33 -85.75
C THR A 3 6.12 14.45 -84.76
N VAL A 4 6.09 14.14 -83.44
CA VAL A 4 5.17 13.48 -82.46
C VAL A 4 5.75 13.73 -81.02
N VAL A 5 5.12 13.71 -79.82
CA VAL A 5 3.71 13.80 -79.31
C VAL A 5 3.72 13.87 -77.74
N SER A 6 2.54 14.02 -77.08
CA SER A 6 2.22 13.71 -75.65
C SER A 6 2.63 14.62 -74.45
N ARG A 7 1.58 15.08 -73.74
CA ARG A 7 1.29 15.00 -72.27
C ARG A 7 2.41 14.94 -71.22
N LEU A 8 2.21 15.69 -70.11
CA LEU A 8 1.92 15.11 -68.77
C LEU A 8 1.37 16.16 -67.79
N LEU A 9 0.64 15.72 -66.74
CA LEU A 9 0.31 16.51 -65.54
C LEU A 9 1.26 16.09 -64.41
N ASN A 10 1.49 16.96 -63.42
CA ASN A 10 2.09 16.60 -62.14
C ASN A 10 1.22 17.11 -60.98
N ALA A 11 1.30 16.45 -59.82
CA ALA A 11 0.34 16.55 -58.73
C ALA A 11 0.98 16.98 -57.39
N SER A 12 0.12 17.16 -56.39
CA SER A 12 0.39 17.70 -55.05
C SER A 12 1.37 16.90 -54.20
N ALA A 13 1.93 17.55 -53.18
CA ALA A 13 2.39 16.92 -51.95
C ALA A 13 1.86 17.72 -50.74
N LEU A 14 1.16 17.05 -49.82
CA LEU A 14 0.68 17.62 -48.56
C LEU A 14 1.22 16.77 -47.40
N THR A 15 2.08 17.34 -46.57
CA THR A 15 2.82 16.57 -45.56
C THR A 15 2.01 16.40 -44.27
N GLY A 16 1.42 15.22 -44.07
CA GLY A 16 0.75 14.86 -42.81
C GLY A 16 1.73 14.34 -41.76
N LEU A 17 1.68 14.89 -40.55
CA LEU A 17 2.49 14.44 -39.41
C LEU A 17 1.72 13.41 -38.59
N LEU A 18 2.14 12.14 -38.59
CA LEU A 18 1.54 11.11 -37.73
C LEU A 18 2.10 11.19 -36.30
N ALA A 19 1.22 11.43 -35.33
CA ALA A 19 1.51 11.20 -33.91
C ALA A 19 1.34 9.70 -33.60
N ALA A 20 2.40 9.05 -33.11
CA ALA A 20 2.36 7.64 -32.74
C ALA A 20 1.83 7.48 -31.31
N SER A 21 0.58 7.02 -31.17
CA SER A 21 0.01 6.65 -29.87
C SER A 21 0.69 5.41 -29.30
N VAL A 22 1.44 5.56 -28.20
CA VAL A 22 2.06 4.44 -27.50
C VAL A 22 0.98 3.66 -26.76
N PHE A 23 0.67 2.46 -27.24
CA PHE A 23 -0.25 1.54 -26.56
C PHE A 23 0.48 0.83 -25.42
N VAL A 24 0.25 1.28 -24.19
CA VAL A 24 0.74 0.60 -22.98
C VAL A 24 -0.28 -0.49 -22.62
N PRO A 25 0.08 -1.79 -22.64
CA PRO A 25 -0.84 -2.84 -22.20
C PRO A 25 -1.09 -2.74 -20.69
N PRO A 26 -2.27 -3.14 -20.20
CA PRO A 26 -2.50 -3.24 -18.76
C PRO A 26 -1.52 -4.26 -18.16
N VAL A 27 -0.82 -3.87 -17.10
CA VAL A 27 -0.05 -4.81 -16.28
C VAL A 27 -1.07 -5.69 -15.54
N VAL A 28 -1.13 -6.95 -15.93
CA VAL A 28 -1.90 -7.98 -15.22
C VAL A 28 -1.00 -8.52 -14.11
N ALA A 29 -1.44 -8.38 -12.85
CA ALA A 29 -0.74 -8.94 -11.70
C ALA A 29 -0.45 -10.43 -11.89
N GLY A 30 0.70 -10.91 -11.38
CA GLY A 30 1.08 -12.32 -11.43
C GLY A 30 0.06 -13.25 -10.76
N GLN A 31 -0.87 -13.79 -11.55
CA GLN A 31 -1.78 -14.86 -11.13
C GLN A 31 -1.13 -16.23 -11.34
N VAL A 32 -1.13 -17.07 -10.31
CA VAL A 32 -0.60 -18.44 -10.36
C VAL A 32 -1.69 -19.41 -9.90
N GLY A 33 -2.53 -19.81 -10.87
CA GLY A 33 -3.87 -20.31 -10.57
C GLY A 33 -4.74 -19.19 -9.99
N ASP A 34 -5.71 -19.56 -9.17
CA ASP A 34 -6.72 -18.65 -8.60
C ASP A 34 -6.17 -17.72 -7.49
N LYS A 35 -4.86 -17.42 -7.50
CA LYS A 35 -4.14 -16.68 -6.46
C LYS A 35 -3.41 -15.47 -7.01
N THR A 36 -3.68 -14.32 -6.42
CA THR A 36 -3.08 -13.03 -6.79
C THR A 36 -1.85 -12.72 -5.94
N PHE A 37 -0.78 -12.23 -6.56
CA PHE A 37 0.47 -11.81 -5.92
C PHE A 37 0.83 -10.36 -6.33
N PHE A 38 1.70 -9.71 -5.54
CA PHE A 38 2.42 -8.53 -6.02
C PHE A 38 3.61 -8.94 -6.90
N ASP A 39 3.78 -8.30 -8.05
CA ASP A 39 4.96 -8.44 -8.91
C ASP A 39 6.18 -7.74 -8.27
N ARG A 40 5.94 -6.64 -7.55
CA ARG A 40 6.89 -6.04 -6.63
C ARG A 40 6.21 -5.69 -5.31
N VAL A 41 6.69 -6.34 -4.25
CA VAL A 41 6.18 -6.21 -2.89
C VAL A 41 6.14 -4.73 -2.42
N PRO A 42 5.04 -4.29 -1.77
CA PRO A 42 5.02 -3.09 -0.93
C PRO A 42 6.17 -3.07 0.08
N ARG A 43 6.50 -1.89 0.61
CA ARG A 43 7.60 -1.73 1.57
C ARG A 43 7.16 -0.94 2.79
N LEU A 44 7.55 -1.38 3.97
CA LEU A 44 7.49 -0.57 5.18
C LEU A 44 8.57 0.52 5.11
N VAL A 45 8.15 1.78 5.12
CA VAL A 45 9.01 2.97 4.99
C VAL A 45 9.32 3.58 6.36
N ARG A 46 8.34 3.60 7.27
CA ARG A 46 8.47 4.18 8.62
C ARG A 46 7.59 3.45 9.63
N THR A 47 8.09 3.36 10.85
CA THR A 47 7.29 3.04 12.05
C THR A 47 7.61 4.10 13.11
N ALA A 48 6.58 4.63 13.78
CA ALA A 48 6.72 5.69 14.78
C ALA A 48 5.54 5.71 15.76
N THR A 49 5.62 6.54 16.79
CA THR A 49 4.49 6.87 17.67
C THR A 49 4.61 8.30 18.19
N ASP A 50 3.48 8.88 18.59
CA ASP A 50 3.41 10.16 19.29
C ASP A 50 3.93 10.10 20.75
N ASN A 51 4.02 8.92 21.37
CA ASN A 51 4.55 8.77 22.73
C ASN A 51 5.29 7.44 22.95
N LEU A 52 6.55 7.52 23.42
CA LEU A 52 7.44 6.38 23.69
C LEU A 52 7.58 6.02 25.19
N GLN A 53 6.78 6.58 26.09
CA GLN A 53 6.82 6.26 27.52
C GLN A 53 5.95 5.04 27.86
N THR A 54 6.36 4.21 28.81
CA THR A 54 5.56 3.08 29.31
C THR A 54 4.21 3.52 29.92
N TYR A 55 3.23 2.62 29.93
CA TYR A 55 1.89 2.82 30.51
C TYR A 55 1.01 3.96 29.95
N ILE A 56 1.48 4.80 29.02
CA ILE A 56 0.67 5.89 28.45
C ILE A 56 -0.55 5.34 27.71
N ALA A 57 -1.75 5.77 28.13
CA ALA A 57 -3.00 5.41 27.47
C ALA A 57 -3.22 6.21 26.18
N GLY A 58 -3.74 5.56 25.15
CA GLY A 58 -4.16 6.23 23.92
C GLY A 58 -3.03 6.77 23.04
N ALA A 59 -1.84 6.16 23.03
CA ALA A 59 -0.78 6.51 22.07
C ALA A 59 -1.17 6.14 20.63
N THR A 60 -0.74 6.91 19.64
CA THR A 60 -0.93 6.63 18.21
C THR A 60 0.33 5.97 17.65
N TYR A 61 0.21 4.81 17.03
CA TYR A 61 1.30 4.13 16.32
C TYR A 61 1.11 4.31 14.82
N GLU A 62 2.13 4.82 14.13
CA GLU A 62 2.12 5.08 12.70
C GLU A 62 2.95 4.07 11.93
N PHE A 63 2.37 3.50 10.87
CA PHE A 63 3.03 2.59 9.95
C PHE A 63 2.88 3.13 8.53
N THR A 64 3.95 3.66 7.95
CA THR A 64 3.95 4.18 6.57
C THR A 64 4.46 3.12 5.61
N LEU A 65 3.65 2.76 4.62
CA LEU A 65 3.98 1.82 3.55
C LEU A 65 3.97 2.51 2.18
N SER A 66 4.93 2.18 1.33
CA SER A 66 4.92 2.56 -0.09
C SER A 66 4.53 1.36 -0.96
N VAL A 67 3.56 1.54 -1.87
CA VAL A 67 3.23 0.58 -2.93
C VAL A 67 4.05 0.98 -4.18
N PRO A 68 4.94 0.12 -4.72
CA PRO A 68 5.68 0.43 -5.94
C PRO A 68 4.76 0.76 -7.13
N ALA A 69 5.24 1.56 -8.08
CA ALA A 69 4.50 1.84 -9.32
C ALA A 69 4.34 0.58 -10.19
N ASP A 70 5.27 -0.36 -10.07
CA ASP A 70 5.29 -1.68 -10.72
C ASP A 70 4.99 -2.81 -9.72
N ALA A 71 4.04 -2.59 -8.81
CA ALA A 71 3.62 -3.60 -7.82
C ALA A 71 2.77 -4.75 -8.40
N GLY A 72 2.30 -4.66 -9.64
CA GLY A 72 1.41 -5.62 -10.29
C GLY A 72 -0.06 -5.48 -9.85
N ALA A 73 -0.30 -5.48 -8.53
CA ALA A 73 -1.62 -5.36 -7.92
C ALA A 73 -1.71 -4.15 -6.97
N PRO A 74 -2.92 -3.56 -6.78
CA PRO A 74 -3.21 -2.68 -5.65
C PRO A 74 -3.05 -3.40 -4.30
N LEU A 75 -2.80 -2.63 -3.25
CA LEU A 75 -2.76 -3.10 -1.86
C LEU A 75 -4.17 -3.02 -1.25
N GLU A 76 -4.78 -4.19 -1.01
CA GLU A 76 -6.13 -4.31 -0.42
C GLU A 76 -6.09 -4.25 1.10
N ALA A 77 -5.17 -4.97 1.74
CA ALA A 77 -5.13 -5.08 3.19
C ALA A 77 -3.71 -5.17 3.76
N VAL A 78 -3.57 -4.79 5.05
CA VAL A 78 -2.33 -4.90 5.83
C VAL A 78 -2.64 -5.46 7.21
N THR A 79 -2.00 -6.57 7.58
CA THR A 79 -1.99 -7.08 8.96
C THR A 79 -0.77 -6.54 9.71
N ILE A 80 -1.00 -6.04 10.92
CA ILE A 80 -0.01 -5.53 11.87
C ILE A 80 -0.09 -6.41 13.12
N ALA A 81 0.92 -7.27 13.32
CA ALA A 81 0.98 -8.23 14.42
C ALA A 81 2.08 -7.86 15.42
N PRO A 82 1.76 -7.46 16.67
CA PRO A 82 2.75 -7.11 17.67
C PRO A 82 3.41 -8.36 18.30
N ASP A 83 4.66 -8.24 18.73
CA ASP A 83 5.43 -9.32 19.39
C ASP A 83 4.92 -9.70 20.79
N ALA A 84 4.24 -8.76 21.46
CA ALA A 84 3.56 -8.94 22.73
C ALA A 84 2.16 -8.30 22.65
N ALA A 85 1.25 -8.72 23.52
CA ALA A 85 -0.13 -8.24 23.52
C ALA A 85 -0.20 -6.71 23.56
N THR A 86 -0.73 -6.12 22.48
CA THR A 86 -1.02 -4.70 22.33
C THR A 86 -2.45 -4.61 21.83
N GLU A 87 -3.31 -3.92 22.59
CA GLU A 87 -4.73 -3.78 22.24
C GLU A 87 -4.94 -2.48 21.45
N PHE A 88 -5.57 -2.57 20.28
CA PHE A 88 -5.78 -1.44 19.37
C PHE A 88 -7.25 -0.99 19.37
N ASP A 89 -7.48 0.30 19.59
CA ASP A 89 -8.77 0.94 19.39
C ASP A 89 -8.96 1.31 17.91
N VAL A 90 -9.56 0.36 17.20
CA VAL A 90 -9.92 0.46 15.78
C VAL A 90 -10.81 1.67 15.50
N SER A 91 -11.74 2.00 16.41
CA SER A 91 -12.73 3.07 16.20
C SER A 91 -12.12 4.47 16.12
N ARG A 92 -10.95 4.65 16.75
CA ARG A 92 -10.15 5.89 16.72
C ARG A 92 -8.94 5.80 15.78
N SER A 93 -8.85 4.75 14.96
CA SER A 93 -7.76 4.54 13.99
C SER A 93 -8.14 5.03 12.59
N VAL A 94 -7.15 5.50 11.83
CA VAL A 94 -7.34 6.11 10.49
C VAL A 94 -6.19 5.75 9.55
N ALA A 95 -6.35 5.99 8.25
CA ALA A 95 -5.23 5.99 7.30
C ALA A 95 -5.20 7.24 6.42
N TYR A 96 -4.00 7.57 5.95
CA TYR A 96 -3.70 8.72 5.09
C TYR A 96 -3.03 8.23 3.81
N VAL A 97 -3.62 8.51 2.66
CA VAL A 97 -3.11 8.12 1.34
C VAL A 97 -2.50 9.35 0.67
N ASN A 98 -1.22 9.29 0.36
CA ASN A 98 -0.41 10.42 -0.13
C ASN A 98 -0.53 11.68 0.75
N GLY A 99 -0.70 11.49 2.07
CA GLY A 99 -0.89 12.56 3.06
C GLY A 99 -2.34 13.04 3.25
N SER A 100 -3.22 12.81 2.27
CA SER A 100 -4.66 13.09 2.42
C SER A 100 -5.32 12.04 3.31
N ARG A 101 -6.16 12.46 4.27
CA ARG A 101 -6.92 11.51 5.10
C ARG A 101 -7.88 10.71 4.22
N SER A 102 -7.69 9.39 4.18
CA SER A 102 -8.66 8.47 3.60
C SER A 102 -9.82 8.24 4.57
N ALA A 103 -10.91 7.63 4.08
CA ALA A 103 -12.09 7.35 4.90
C ALA A 103 -11.76 6.45 6.11
N THR A 104 -12.67 6.41 7.07
CA THR A 104 -12.60 5.53 8.25
C THR A 104 -12.30 4.10 7.80
N LEU A 105 -11.29 3.47 8.39
CA LEU A 105 -10.88 2.11 8.05
C LEU A 105 -12.07 1.16 8.19
N ALA A 106 -12.38 0.42 7.12
CA ALA A 106 -13.63 -0.35 6.96
C ALA A 106 -13.61 -1.63 7.80
N SER A 107 -13.65 -1.45 9.12
CA SER A 107 -13.29 -2.43 10.16
C SER A 107 -11.83 -2.87 10.11
N VAL A 108 -11.32 -3.33 11.26
CA VAL A 108 -10.15 -4.23 11.32
C VAL A 108 -10.66 -5.64 11.04
N GLY A 109 -11.19 -5.80 9.83
CA GLY A 109 -12.23 -6.78 9.46
C GLY A 109 -11.80 -7.82 8.43
N GLY A 110 -10.49 -8.06 8.27
CA GLY A 110 -10.06 -9.36 7.74
C GLY A 110 -10.50 -10.50 8.67
N PRO A 111 -10.49 -11.77 8.22
CA PRO A 111 -10.78 -12.90 9.10
C PRO A 111 -9.88 -12.82 10.33
N GLN A 112 -10.48 -12.70 11.52
CA GLN A 112 -9.76 -12.38 12.75
C GLN A 112 -8.62 -13.37 12.95
N SER A 113 -7.38 -12.87 13.03
CA SER A 113 -6.25 -13.73 13.35
C SER A 113 -6.54 -14.45 14.66
N THR A 114 -6.30 -15.75 14.71
CA THR A 114 -6.49 -16.55 15.93
C THR A 114 -5.58 -16.10 17.08
N ASN A 115 -4.62 -15.20 16.80
CA ASN A 115 -3.89 -14.40 17.77
C ASN A 115 -4.62 -13.05 17.96
N SER A 116 -5.28 -12.86 19.10
CA SER A 116 -6.23 -11.76 19.41
C SER A 116 -5.72 -10.31 19.30
N ASN A 117 -4.43 -10.10 18.99
CA ASN A 117 -3.74 -8.82 19.13
C ASN A 117 -3.26 -8.26 17.77
N ALA A 118 -3.50 -8.97 16.67
CA ALA A 118 -3.12 -8.52 15.33
C ALA A 118 -4.26 -7.73 14.67
N ALA A 119 -3.96 -6.53 14.17
CA ALA A 119 -4.91 -5.69 13.46
C ALA A 119 -4.77 -5.87 11.95
N THR A 120 -5.80 -6.37 11.26
CA THR A 120 -5.87 -6.41 9.79
C THR A 120 -6.72 -5.26 9.26
N ILE A 121 -6.06 -4.26 8.67
CA ILE A 121 -6.66 -3.08 8.06
C ILE A 121 -7.02 -3.40 6.62
N VAL A 122 -8.26 -3.14 6.21
CA VAL A 122 -8.71 -3.21 4.81
C VAL A 122 -8.89 -1.80 4.26
N PHE A 123 -8.49 -1.59 3.01
CA PHE A 123 -8.61 -0.33 2.28
C PHE A 123 -9.70 -0.42 1.22
N ASP A 124 -10.75 0.40 1.37
CA ASP A 124 -11.78 0.61 0.35
C ASP A 124 -11.80 2.10 -0.05
N PRO A 125 -11.44 2.45 -1.30
CA PRO A 125 -10.88 1.57 -2.33
C PRO A 125 -9.43 1.12 -2.01
N PRO A 126 -8.95 0.00 -2.59
CA PRO A 126 -7.56 -0.46 -2.45
C PRO A 126 -6.52 0.58 -2.87
N ILE A 127 -5.37 0.58 -2.18
CA ILE A 127 -4.29 1.55 -2.40
C ILE A 127 -3.54 1.22 -3.70
N GLN A 128 -3.49 2.17 -4.63
CA GLN A 128 -3.03 1.91 -5.98
C GLN A 128 -1.49 1.85 -6.09
N PRO A 129 -0.94 1.16 -7.10
CA PRO A 129 0.49 1.21 -7.41
C PRO A 129 1.02 2.66 -7.52
N GLY A 130 2.19 2.90 -6.91
CA GLY A 130 2.83 4.22 -6.84
C GLY A 130 2.36 5.12 -5.69
N GLN A 131 1.35 4.71 -4.90
CA GLN A 131 0.87 5.46 -3.75
C GLN A 131 1.61 5.10 -2.45
N THR A 132 1.55 6.01 -1.47
CA THR A 132 2.01 5.79 -0.10
C THR A 132 0.83 5.86 0.87
N VAL A 133 0.75 4.95 1.84
CA VAL A 133 -0.27 4.95 2.88
C VAL A 133 0.36 4.98 4.27
N THR A 134 -0.06 5.90 5.13
CA THR A 134 0.25 5.88 6.58
C THR A 134 -0.96 5.39 7.33
N ILE A 135 -0.83 4.26 8.01
CA ILE A 135 -1.82 3.69 8.92
C ILE A 135 -1.54 4.25 10.32
N SER A 136 -2.49 4.95 10.93
CA SER A 136 -2.40 5.49 12.28
C SER A 136 -3.33 4.69 13.19
N LEU A 137 -2.77 3.68 13.89
CA LEU A 137 -3.49 2.86 14.86
C LEU A 137 -3.46 3.51 16.24
N LYS A 138 -4.58 3.53 16.95
CA LYS A 138 -4.65 4.00 18.34
C LYS A 138 -4.43 2.82 19.28
N ALA A 139 -3.28 2.75 19.96
CA ALA A 139 -3.06 1.77 21.02
C ALA A 139 -3.86 2.18 22.26
N GLN A 140 -4.53 1.23 22.93
CA GLN A 140 -5.23 1.53 24.19
C GLN A 140 -4.25 1.93 25.29
N ARG A 141 -3.10 1.25 25.39
CA ARG A 141 -1.99 1.58 26.28
C ARG A 141 -0.66 1.20 25.65
N ASN A 142 0.38 2.02 25.88
CA ASN A 142 1.77 1.66 25.65
C ASN A 142 2.18 0.48 26.56
N PRO A 143 3.24 -0.28 26.20
CA PRO A 143 3.68 -1.42 26.99
C PRO A 143 3.99 -1.06 28.45
N ASP A 144 3.73 -2.03 29.34
CA ASP A 144 4.01 -1.92 30.78
C ASP A 144 5.50 -2.09 31.13
N ARG A 145 6.35 -2.36 30.12
CA ARG A 145 7.80 -2.51 30.25
C ARG A 145 8.51 -1.88 29.06
N GLU A 146 9.59 -1.18 29.36
CA GLU A 146 10.51 -0.58 28.40
C GLU A 146 11.22 -1.60 27.50
N GLY A 147 11.95 -1.09 26.51
CA GLY A 147 12.62 -1.87 25.47
C GLY A 147 11.91 -1.80 24.11
N THR A 148 12.51 -2.45 23.10
CA THR A 148 11.95 -2.49 21.74
C THR A 148 10.79 -3.48 21.64
N ARG A 149 9.66 -3.05 21.06
CA ARG A 149 8.61 -3.90 20.50
C ARG A 149 8.77 -4.01 18.99
N LEU A 150 8.55 -5.21 18.47
CA LEU A 150 8.47 -5.53 17.05
C LEU A 150 7.01 -5.64 16.62
N PHE A 151 6.70 -5.13 15.44
CA PHE A 151 5.39 -5.22 14.80
C PHE A 151 5.57 -5.84 13.42
N GLY A 152 5.23 -7.12 13.27
CA GLY A 152 5.29 -7.81 11.99
C GLY A 152 4.22 -7.27 11.04
N ILE A 153 4.63 -6.86 9.84
CA ILE A 153 3.76 -6.25 8.84
C ILE A 153 3.59 -7.22 7.66
N THR A 154 2.34 -7.55 7.30
CA THR A 154 2.02 -8.40 6.14
C THR A 154 1.04 -7.66 5.24
N ALA A 155 1.35 -7.55 3.94
CA ALA A 155 0.53 -6.87 2.95
C ALA A 155 -0.14 -7.86 1.99
N TYR A 156 -1.39 -7.57 1.57
CA TYR A 156 -2.22 -8.44 0.75
C TYR A 156 -2.62 -7.72 -0.55
N PRO A 157 -2.41 -8.34 -1.73
CA PRO A 157 -2.78 -7.74 -3.01
C PRO A 157 -4.29 -7.89 -3.28
N ALA A 158 -4.88 -6.88 -3.92
CA ALA A 158 -6.28 -6.92 -4.34
C ALA A 158 -6.50 -7.95 -5.45
N GLY A 159 -7.38 -8.93 -5.21
CA GLY A 159 -7.77 -9.94 -6.19
C GLY A 159 -8.13 -11.28 -5.54
N GLU A 160 -8.53 -12.26 -6.38
CA GLU A 160 -8.89 -13.58 -5.87
C GLU A 160 -7.70 -14.25 -5.15
N ASN A 161 -8.02 -14.78 -3.96
CA ASN A 161 -7.11 -15.40 -2.99
C ASN A 161 -5.76 -14.66 -2.84
N GLY A 162 -5.81 -13.33 -2.70
CA GLY A 162 -4.63 -12.47 -2.55
C GLY A 162 -3.66 -12.96 -1.47
N VAL A 163 -2.43 -13.30 -1.88
CA VAL A 163 -1.45 -13.97 -1.00
C VAL A 163 -0.67 -12.94 -0.20
N GLY A 164 -0.82 -13.00 1.13
CA GLY A 164 -0.13 -12.11 2.06
C GLY A 164 1.40 -12.25 2.03
N GLN A 165 2.10 -11.13 1.90
CA GLN A 165 3.56 -11.05 1.83
C GLN A 165 4.12 -10.27 3.02
N PHE A 166 5.10 -10.84 3.72
CA PHE A 166 5.69 -10.25 4.92
C PHE A 166 6.72 -9.16 4.56
N LEU A 167 6.53 -7.95 5.10
CA LEU A 167 7.33 -6.76 4.80
C LEU A 167 8.47 -6.52 5.80
N GLY A 168 8.58 -7.37 6.83
CA GLY A 168 9.51 -7.18 7.95
C GLY A 168 8.83 -6.63 9.20
N PHE A 169 9.66 -6.16 10.14
CA PHE A 169 9.22 -5.67 11.45
C PHE A 169 9.34 -4.14 11.56
N GLY A 170 8.23 -3.48 11.85
CA GLY A 170 8.24 -2.16 12.46
C GLY A 170 8.82 -2.23 13.88
N ARG A 171 9.48 -1.16 14.33
CA ARG A 171 10.17 -1.12 15.65
C ARG A 171 9.83 0.15 16.41
N LEU A 172 9.37 0.01 17.65
CA LEU A 172 9.20 1.10 18.61
C LEU A 172 9.98 0.76 19.88
N THR A 173 10.78 1.69 20.41
CA THR A 173 11.52 1.48 21.67
C THR A 173 10.95 2.35 22.75
N PHE A 174 10.31 1.72 23.73
CA PHE A 174 9.67 2.40 24.85
C PHE A 174 10.64 2.56 26.01
N TYR A 175 10.45 3.61 26.80
CA TYR A 175 11.28 3.98 27.96
C TYR A 175 10.41 4.09 29.21
N SER A 176 10.98 3.80 30.38
CA SER A 176 10.28 3.99 31.66
C SER A 176 9.68 5.39 31.80
N ASN A 177 8.45 5.45 32.33
CA ASN A 177 7.74 6.68 32.68
C ASN A 177 7.98 7.14 34.13
N ALA A 178 8.92 6.51 34.84
CA ALA A 178 9.27 6.89 36.20
C ALA A 178 9.88 8.31 36.27
N GLN A 179 9.42 9.09 37.25
CA GLN A 179 10.04 10.32 37.76
C GLN A 179 10.41 10.11 39.23
#